data_AF-A0A3N5JA88-F1
#
_entry.id   AF-A0A3N5JA88-F1
#
_cell.length_a   1.000
_cell.length_b   1.000
_cell.length_c   1.000
_cell.angle_alpha   90.00
_cell.angle_beta   90.00
_cell.angle_gamma   90.00
#
_symmetry.space_group_name_H-M   'P 1'
#
loop_
_entity.id
_entity.type
_entity.pdbx_description
1 polymer ?
#
loop_
_entity_poly.entity_id
_entity_poly.type
_entity_poly.pdbx_seq_one_letter_code
_entity_poly.pdbx_strand_id
1 'polypeptide(L)'
;MRVDADLVLIGGDSGGDGAGDDGFDPAAVPAGAVITLPESSEPQEILQTIERHLRLRRVRESSGIVGRSAAIQEVLSLVAHAAPLDVNILILGESGTGKELVARAVHRQSPRAQGPFVAVNGGALPSELLESELFGHARGSFTG
;
A
#
# COMPACT_ATOMS: atom_id res chain seq x y z
N MET A 1 -17.63 26.31 5.38
CA MET A 1 -17.58 24.86 5.17
C MET A 1 -16.53 24.60 4.10
N ARG A 2 -15.29 24.33 4.50
CA ARG A 2 -14.17 24.11 3.59
C ARG A 2 -14.23 22.63 3.21
N VAL A 3 -14.61 22.34 1.97
CA VAL A 3 -14.56 20.96 1.47
C VAL A 3 -13.11 20.74 1.05
N ASP A 4 -12.31 20.13 1.93
CA ASP A 4 -10.98 19.65 1.59
C ASP A 4 -11.13 18.38 0.72
N ALA A 5 -11.61 18.57 -0.51
CA ALA A 5 -11.68 17.50 -1.50
C ALA A 5 -10.39 17.46 -2.32
N ASP A 6 -9.55 16.46 -2.06
CA ASP A 6 -8.33 16.18 -2.83
C ASP A 6 -8.60 15.53 -4.20
N LEU A 7 -9.86 15.13 -4.44
CA LEU A 7 -10.33 14.48 -5.66
C LEU A 7 -11.60 15.18 -6.16
N VAL A 8 -11.51 15.78 -7.34
CA VAL A 8 -12.66 16.36 -8.06
C VAL A 8 -12.85 15.57 -9.34
N LEU A 9 -14.05 15.01 -9.55
CA LEU A 9 -14.42 14.37 -10.81
C LEU A 9 -15.14 15.40 -11.68
N ILE A 10 -14.60 15.65 -12.87
CA ILE A 10 -15.27 16.47 -13.89
C ILE A 10 -15.61 15.54 -15.05
N GLY A 11 -16.91 15.33 -15.27
CA GLY A 11 -17.40 14.77 -16.53
C GLY A 11 -17.25 15.85 -17.60
N GLY A 12 -16.51 15.55 -18.66
CA GLY A 12 -16.33 16.49 -19.76
C GLY A 12 -16.36 15.78 -21.09
N ASP A 13 -17.32 16.16 -21.94
CA ASP A 13 -17.25 15.97 -23.38
C ASP A 13 -16.58 17.20 -24.00
N SER A 14 -15.28 17.14 -24.29
CA SER A 14 -14.62 18.21 -25.03
C SER A 14 -13.48 17.66 -25.88
N GLY A 15 -13.76 17.49 -27.17
CA GLY A 15 -12.73 17.39 -28.19
C GLY A 15 -11.83 18.63 -28.17
N GLY A 16 -10.52 18.39 -28.27
CA GLY A 16 -9.51 19.44 -28.40
C GLY A 16 -8.21 19.10 -27.69
N ASP A 17 -7.29 18.49 -28.46
CA ASP A 17 -5.84 18.39 -28.28
C ASP A 17 -5.26 17.94 -26.93
N GLY A 18 -4.81 16.68 -26.93
CA GLY A 18 -3.47 16.38 -26.44
C GLY A 18 -3.34 15.66 -25.11
N ALA A 19 -3.96 14.50 -24.95
CA ALA A 19 -3.36 13.36 -24.24
C ALA A 19 -4.05 12.10 -24.75
N GLY A 20 -3.27 11.19 -25.32
CA GLY A 20 -3.79 9.94 -25.84
C GLY A 20 -4.40 9.08 -24.73
N ASP A 21 -5.14 8.09 -25.22
CA ASP A 21 -5.57 6.90 -24.52
C ASP A 21 -4.35 6.06 -24.06
N ASP A 22 -3.58 6.59 -23.11
CA ASP A 22 -2.45 5.91 -22.49
C ASP A 22 -2.64 5.86 -20.96
N GLY A 23 -3.36 4.82 -20.53
CA GLY A 23 -3.20 4.23 -19.20
C GLY A 23 -3.29 5.21 -18.04
N PHE A 24 -4.49 5.67 -17.72
CA PHE A 24 -4.73 6.41 -16.49
C PHE A 24 -4.19 5.62 -15.27
N ASP A 25 -3.09 6.10 -14.69
CA ASP A 25 -2.53 5.55 -13.46
C ASP A 25 -3.05 6.34 -12.26
N PRO A 26 -4.10 5.86 -11.56
CA PRO A 26 -4.58 6.50 -10.33
C PRO A 26 -3.54 6.53 -9.21
N ALA A 27 -2.42 5.80 -9.32
CA ALA A 27 -1.29 5.92 -8.40
C ALA A 27 -0.42 7.16 -8.66
N ALA A 28 -0.45 7.72 -9.87
CA ALA A 28 0.28 8.92 -10.26
C ALA A 28 -0.44 10.24 -9.88
N VAL A 29 -1.68 10.16 -9.40
CA VAL A 29 -2.55 11.31 -9.15
C VAL A 29 -2.05 12.12 -7.94
N PRO A 30 -1.58 13.38 -8.12
CA PRO A 30 -1.11 14.21 -7.01
C PRO A 30 -2.24 14.59 -6.07
N ALA A 31 -1.91 15.03 -4.85
CA ALA A 31 -2.91 15.57 -3.93
C ALA A 31 -3.53 16.85 -4.53
N GLY A 32 -4.87 16.92 -4.57
CA GLY A 32 -5.61 18.01 -5.19
C GLY A 32 -5.82 17.87 -6.70
N ALA A 33 -5.59 16.68 -7.26
CA ALA A 33 -5.80 16.43 -8.67
C ALA A 33 -7.28 16.28 -9.04
N VAL A 34 -7.59 16.76 -10.25
CA VAL A 34 -8.88 16.54 -10.89
C VAL A 34 -8.73 15.29 -11.76
N ILE A 35 -9.54 14.26 -11.49
CA ILE A 35 -9.62 13.10 -12.38
C ILE A 35 -10.80 13.37 -13.33
N THR A 36 -10.50 13.50 -14.62
CA THR A 36 -11.52 13.61 -15.66
C THR A 36 -11.88 12.22 -16.16
N LEU A 37 -13.17 11.90 -16.12
CA LEU A 37 -13.70 10.67 -16.70
C LEU A 37 -14.62 11.07 -17.87
N PRO A 38 -14.62 10.31 -18.99
CA PRO A 38 -15.56 10.54 -20.07
C PRO A 38 -17.00 10.61 -19.55
N GLU A 39 -17.85 11.48 -20.10
CA GLU A 39 -19.27 11.50 -19.71
C GLU A 39 -20.00 10.18 -20.01
N SER A 40 -19.45 9.37 -20.92
CA SER A 40 -19.90 8.01 -21.22
C SER A 40 -19.46 6.95 -20.20
N SER A 41 -18.70 7.32 -19.16
CA SER A 41 -18.21 6.36 -18.15
C SER A 41 -19.39 5.76 -17.40
N GLU A 42 -19.42 4.43 -17.31
CA GLU A 42 -20.46 3.77 -16.55
C GLU A 42 -20.30 4.07 -15.05
N PRO A 43 -21.39 4.13 -14.27
CA PRO A 43 -21.31 4.35 -12.82
C PRO A 43 -20.36 3.39 -12.10
N GLN A 44 -20.23 2.16 -12.60
CA GLN A 44 -19.32 1.16 -12.04
C GLN A 44 -17.84 1.54 -12.20
N GLU A 45 -17.48 2.12 -13.35
CA GLU A 45 -16.12 2.55 -13.65
C GLU A 45 -15.70 3.74 -12.77
N ILE A 46 -16.62 4.69 -12.59
CA ILE A 46 -16.44 5.83 -11.70
C ILE A 46 -16.20 5.34 -10.27
N LEU A 47 -17.03 4.41 -9.77
CA LEU A 47 -16.89 3.85 -8.43
C LEU A 47 -15.56 3.10 -8.25
N GLN A 48 -15.15 2.28 -9.21
CA GLN A 48 -13.87 1.59 -9.18
C GLN A 48 -12.69 2.56 -9.11
N THR A 49 -12.76 3.66 -9.87
CA THR A 49 -11.74 4.70 -9.89
C THR A 49 -11.63 5.40 -8.54
N ILE A 50 -12.77 5.79 -7.95
CA ILE A 50 -12.83 6.39 -6.62
C ILE A 50 -12.27 5.42 -5.58
N GLU A 51 -12.72 4.17 -5.57
CA GLU A 51 -12.26 3.16 -4.62
C GLU A 51 -10.74 2.96 -4.71
N ARG A 52 -10.20 2.81 -5.93
CA ARG A 52 -8.76 2.64 -6.14
C ARG A 52 -7.99 3.83 -5.60
N HIS A 53 -8.44 5.05 -5.88
CA HIS A 53 -7.78 6.26 -5.40
C HIS A 53 -7.83 6.38 -3.86
N LEU A 54 -8.99 6.11 -3.24
CA LEU A 54 -9.14 6.13 -1.78
C LEU A 54 -8.28 5.07 -1.09
N ARG A 55 -8.18 3.86 -1.66
CA ARG A 55 -7.31 2.80 -1.13
C ARG A 55 -5.85 3.25 -1.11
N LEU A 56 -5.36 3.81 -2.22
CA LEU A 56 -3.98 4.31 -2.33
C LEU A 56 -3.69 5.43 -1.32
N ARG A 57 -4.61 6.39 -1.15
CA ARG A 57 -4.47 7.46 -0.14
C ARG A 57 -4.32 6.88 1.26
N ARG A 58 -5.17 5.92 1.63
CA ARG A 58 -5.15 5.26 2.94
C ARG A 58 -3.82 4.54 3.19
N VAL A 59 -3.25 3.88 2.18
CA VAL A 59 -1.92 3.24 2.31
C VAL A 59 -0.88 4.32 2.56
N ARG A 60 -0.88 5.40 1.78
CA ARG A 60 0.10 6.47 1.90
C ARG A 60 0.09 7.12 3.28
N GLU A 61 -1.09 7.46 3.79
CA GLU A 61 -1.27 8.08 5.12
C GLU A 61 -0.86 7.15 6.27
N SER A 62 -1.11 5.84 6.15
CA SER A 62 -0.82 4.87 7.22
C SER A 62 0.57 4.25 7.17
N SER A 63 1.24 4.28 6.01
CA SER A 63 2.53 3.60 5.80
C SER A 63 3.73 4.28 6.46
N GLY A 64 3.68 5.60 6.63
CA GLY A 64 4.86 6.39 7.03
C GLY A 64 5.95 6.46 5.95
N ILE A 65 5.69 5.97 4.73
CA ILE A 65 6.61 6.04 3.60
C ILE A 65 6.61 7.47 3.05
N VAL A 66 7.77 8.12 3.08
CA VAL A 66 7.98 9.47 2.53
C VAL A 66 8.57 9.34 1.14
N GLY A 67 7.82 9.75 0.12
CA GLY A 67 8.28 9.70 -1.28
C GLY A 67 7.15 9.93 -2.26
N ARG A 68 7.47 10.53 -3.41
CA ARG A 68 6.53 10.80 -4.52
C ARG A 68 7.05 10.32 -5.88
N SER A 69 8.12 9.54 -5.90
CA SER A 69 8.63 8.96 -7.14
C SER A 69 7.69 7.89 -7.68
N ALA A 70 7.72 7.66 -8.99
CA ALA A 70 6.92 6.61 -9.64
C ALA A 70 7.15 5.23 -8.99
N ALA A 71 8.41 4.89 -8.66
CA ALA A 71 8.73 3.64 -7.97
C ALA A 71 8.05 3.51 -6.59
N ILE A 72 7.95 4.59 -5.82
CA ILE A 72 7.26 4.57 -4.53
C ILE A 72 5.74 4.45 -4.73
N GLN A 73 5.18 5.08 -5.76
CA GLN A 73 3.77 4.93 -6.12
C GLN A 73 3.43 3.49 -6.49
N GLU A 74 4.31 2.83 -7.25
CA GLU A 74 4.17 1.41 -7.59
C GLU A 74 4.20 0.52 -6.34
N VAL A 75 5.13 0.75 -5.41
CA VAL A 75 5.16 0.02 -4.13
C VAL A 75 3.87 0.22 -3.33
N LEU A 76 3.38 1.45 -3.20
CA LEU A 76 2.13 1.74 -2.50
C LEU A 76 0.91 1.08 -3.18
N SER A 77 0.92 1.01 -4.51
CA SER A 77 -0.07 0.28 -5.29
C SER A 77 -0.03 -1.22 -4.99
N LEU A 78 1.15 -1.83 -5.02
CA LEU A 78 1.30 -3.24 -4.65
C LEU A 78 0.82 -3.53 -3.23
N VAL A 79 1.13 -2.64 -2.27
CA VAL A 79 0.60 -2.75 -0.90
C VAL A 79 -0.93 -2.68 -0.88
N ALA A 80 -1.55 -1.75 -1.61
CA ALA A 80 -3.01 -1.61 -1.66
C ALA A 80 -3.71 -2.87 -2.21
N HIS A 81 -3.07 -3.58 -3.13
CA HIS A 81 -3.60 -4.80 -3.73
C HIS A 81 -3.30 -6.05 -2.89
N ALA A 82 -2.10 -6.16 -2.31
CA ALA A 82 -1.66 -7.34 -1.58
C ALA A 82 -2.21 -7.40 -0.14
N ALA A 83 -2.34 -6.25 0.53
CA ALA A 83 -2.80 -6.19 1.92
C ALA A 83 -4.16 -6.87 2.22
N PRO A 84 -5.20 -6.77 1.37
CA PRO A 84 -6.48 -7.44 1.64
C PRO A 84 -6.44 -8.97 1.44
N LEU A 85 -5.39 -9.51 0.83
CA LEU A 85 -5.28 -10.94 0.51
C LEU A 85 -4.74 -11.73 1.71
N ASP A 86 -5.27 -12.95 1.91
CA ASP A 86 -4.71 -13.90 2.88
C ASP A 86 -3.60 -14.74 2.24
N VAL A 87 -2.44 -14.10 2.00
CA VAL A 87 -1.27 -14.73 1.37
C VAL A 87 0.02 -14.30 2.03
N ASN A 88 1.07 -15.11 1.86
CA ASN A 88 2.42 -14.76 2.28
C ASN A 88 3.03 -13.74 1.30
N ILE A 89 3.68 -12.70 1.82
CA ILE A 89 4.28 -11.62 1.03
C ILE A 89 5.79 -11.60 1.27
N LEU A 90 6.56 -11.59 0.19
CA LEU A 90 8.02 -11.44 0.20
C LEU A 90 8.39 -10.02 -0.24
N ILE A 91 9.09 -9.28 0.63
CA ILE A 91 9.56 -7.91 0.33
C ILE A 91 11.06 -7.96 0.05
N LEU A 92 11.44 -7.63 -1.19
CA LEU A 92 12.83 -7.60 -1.63
C LEU A 92 13.36 -6.17 -1.68
N GLY A 93 14.67 -6.03 -1.47
CA GLY A 93 15.37 -4.75 -1.54
C GLY A 93 16.64 -4.73 -0.69
N GLU A 94 17.51 -3.78 -0.98
CA GLU A 94 18.79 -3.60 -0.28
C GLU A 94 18.60 -3.24 1.21
N SER A 95 19.69 -3.29 1.98
CA SER A 95 19.67 -2.85 3.37
C SER A 95 19.33 -1.36 3.45
N GLY A 96 18.46 -0.97 4.39
CA GLY A 96 18.09 0.43 4.58
C GLY A 96 17.02 1.00 3.63
N THR A 97 16.49 0.25 2.67
CA THR A 97 15.46 0.74 1.72
C THR A 97 14.04 0.86 2.29
N GLY A 98 13.86 0.67 3.60
CA GLY A 98 12.56 0.83 4.26
C GLY A 98 11.61 -0.38 4.12
N LYS A 99 12.12 -1.59 3.87
CA LYS A 99 11.29 -2.83 3.80
C LYS A 99 10.37 -3.03 4.99
N GLU A 100 10.79 -2.64 6.20
CA GLU A 100 9.96 -2.71 7.39
C GLU A 100 8.74 -1.76 7.32
N LEU A 101 8.91 -0.57 6.76
CA LEU A 101 7.81 0.37 6.54
C LEU A 101 6.78 -0.23 5.57
N VAL A 102 7.25 -0.90 4.51
CA VAL A 102 6.39 -1.61 3.57
C VAL A 102 5.63 -2.74 4.26
N ALA A 103 6.30 -3.57 5.07
CA ALA A 103 5.66 -4.65 5.82
C ALA A 103 4.58 -4.13 6.79
N ARG A 104 4.87 -3.03 7.50
CA ARG A 104 3.90 -2.36 8.38
C ARG A 104 2.73 -1.78 7.61
N ALA A 105 2.97 -1.22 6.42
CA ALA A 105 1.90 -0.70 5.56
C ALA A 105 0.94 -1.81 5.11
N VAL A 106 1.49 -2.97 4.71
CA VAL A 106 0.71 -4.17 4.40
C VAL A 106 -0.15 -4.59 5.60
N HIS A 107 0.45 -4.74 6.79
CA HIS A 107 -0.30 -5.15 7.99
C HIS A 107 -1.46 -4.20 8.31
N ARG A 108 -1.20 -2.88 8.34
CA ARG A 108 -2.22 -1.87 8.68
C ARG A 108 -3.40 -1.83 7.71
N GLN A 109 -3.19 -2.28 6.47
CA GLN A 109 -4.18 -2.25 5.41
C GLN A 109 -4.85 -3.62 5.19
N SER A 110 -4.45 -4.63 5.97
CA SER A 110 -5.00 -5.98 5.92
C SER A 110 -6.19 -6.16 6.87
N PRO A 111 -6.98 -7.25 6.71
CA PRO A 111 -8.00 -7.63 7.70
C PRO A 111 -7.42 -7.89 9.10
N ARG A 112 -6.10 -8.10 9.22
CA ARG A 112 -5.38 -8.38 10.47
C ARG A 112 -4.85 -7.12 11.15
N ALA A 113 -5.18 -5.92 10.66
CA ALA A 113 -4.64 -4.65 11.15
C ALA A 113 -4.83 -4.41 12.66
N GLN A 114 -5.88 -4.96 13.27
CA GLN A 114 -6.14 -4.85 14.72
C GLN A 114 -5.30 -5.84 15.56
N GLY A 115 -4.72 -6.86 14.93
CA GLY A 115 -3.86 -7.82 15.58
C GLY A 115 -2.43 -7.30 15.79
N PRO A 116 -1.64 -8.01 16.62
CA PRO A 116 -0.25 -7.65 16.83
C PRO A 116 0.56 -7.80 15.54
N PHE A 117 1.49 -6.86 15.33
CA PHE A 117 2.52 -6.96 14.30
C PHE A 117 3.85 -7.26 14.97
N VAL A 118 4.38 -8.46 14.75
CA VAL A 118 5.65 -8.91 15.33
C VAL A 118 6.71 -8.90 14.23
N ALA A 119 7.67 -7.98 14.35
CA ALA A 119 8.83 -7.94 13.46
C ALA A 119 9.96 -8.79 14.07
N VAL A 120 10.44 -9.78 13.33
CA VAL A 120 11.57 -10.63 13.74
C VAL A 120 12.74 -10.40 12.78
N ASN A 121 13.90 -10.01 13.29
CA ASN A 121 15.12 -9.91 12.52
C ASN A 121 15.95 -11.18 12.68
N GLY A 122 15.81 -12.12 11.75
CA GLY A 122 16.54 -13.39 11.78
C GLY A 122 18.07 -13.25 11.64
N GLY A 123 18.58 -12.11 11.16
CA GLY A 123 20.02 -11.86 11.08
C GLY A 123 20.67 -11.43 12.40
N ALA A 124 19.86 -11.10 13.41
CA ALA A 124 20.33 -10.65 14.72
C ALA A 124 20.30 -11.77 15.80
N LEU A 125 19.74 -12.95 15.47
CA LEU A 125 19.59 -14.06 16.40
C LEU A 125 20.53 -15.22 16.01
N PRO A 126 21.28 -15.81 16.96
CA PRO A 126 21.96 -17.08 16.75
C PRO A 126 20.97 -18.16 16.31
N SER A 127 21.35 -19.00 15.35
CA SER A 127 20.49 -20.07 14.82
C SER A 127 19.94 -21.01 15.90
N GLU A 128 20.73 -21.24 16.95
CA GLU A 128 20.37 -22.08 18.11
C GLU A 128 19.24 -21.47 18.97
N LEU A 129 19.09 -20.14 18.96
CA LEU A 129 18.06 -19.42 19.72
C LEU A 129 16.83 -19.10 18.86
N LEU A 130 16.96 -19.11 17.53
CA LEU A 130 15.88 -18.76 16.61
C LEU A 130 14.65 -19.67 16.78
N GLU A 131 14.86 -20.98 16.89
CA GLU A 131 13.76 -21.94 17.09
C GLU A 131 13.06 -21.73 18.44
N SER A 132 13.84 -21.46 19.49
CA SER A 132 13.31 -21.23 20.83
C SER A 132 12.51 -19.93 20.95
N GLU A 133 12.87 -18.89 20.18
CA GLU A 133 12.14 -17.61 20.12
C GLU A 133 10.87 -17.72 19.24
N LEU A 134 10.93 -18.43 18.12
CA LEU A 134 9.80 -18.55 17.19
C LEU A 134 8.71 -19.51 17.69
N PHE A 135 9.11 -20.61 18.33
CA PHE A 135 8.19 -21.69 18.71
C PHE A 135 8.01 -21.82 20.22
N GLY A 136 8.85 -21.15 21.02
CA GLY A 136 8.92 -21.34 22.45
C GLY A 136 9.61 -22.67 22.81
N HIS A 137 10.02 -22.79 24.07
CA HIS A 137 10.58 -24.03 24.61
C HIS A 137 9.97 -24.33 25.98
N ALA A 138 9.92 -25.62 26.34
CA ALA A 138 9.40 -26.03 27.64
C ALA A 138 10.38 -25.64 28.75
N ARG A 139 9.87 -25.17 29.90
CA ARG A 139 10.71 -24.90 31.08
C ARG A 139 11.53 -26.14 31.45
N GLY A 140 12.86 -26.02 31.38
CA GLY A 140 13.81 -27.09 31.70
C GLY A 140 14.35 -27.87 30.49
N SER A 141 13.97 -27.54 29.26
CA SER A 141 14.53 -28.17 28.05
C SER A 141 15.92 -27.64 27.68
N PHE A 142 16.33 -26.52 28.26
CA PHE A 142 17.67 -25.96 28.06
C PHE A 142 18.61 -26.54 29.12
N THR A 143 19.20 -27.69 28.80
CA THR A 143 20.40 -28.17 29.49
C THR A 143 21.58 -27.43 28.85
N GLY A 144 22.01 -26.34 29.47
CA GLY A 144 23.28 -25.70 29.14
C GLY A 144 24.46 -26.66 29.36
#